data_AF-A0A9D6QFC7-F1
#
_entry.id   AF-A0A9D6QFC7-F1
#
_cell.length_a   1.000
_cell.length_b   1.000
_cell.length_c   1.000
_cell.angle_alpha   90.00
_cell.angle_beta   90.00
_cell.angle_gamma   90.00
#
_symmetry.space_group_name_H-M   'P 1'
#
loop_
_entity.id
_entity.type
_entity.pdbx_description
1 polymer ?
#
loop_
_entity_poly.entity_id
_entity_poly.type
_entity_poly.pdbx_seq_one_letter_code
_entity_poly.pdbx_strand_id
1 'polypeptide(L)'
;MRVFKSGTVVDEAELFSRIQKGDEKALEVVYQKYYRMMTKLVVTNSGTEDEARDVYQDALVVFWQKARSSNFVLTSKMSTYIYSICQNLWRKELDRKKRLSNEERDAAETIDMEKPEREKIIAQCLEQLGETCRKVLMYYYFEEMSMQEIADKLGFANTDTAKTKKYKCKQKLDELVKAQYSERDFLD
;
A
#
# COMPACT_ATOMS: atom_id res chain seq x y z
N MET A 1 0.19 -32.28 28.44
CA MET A 1 -0.78 -31.65 27.52
C MET A 1 -0.92 -30.17 27.90
N ARG A 2 -0.19 -29.26 27.24
CA ARG A 2 -0.32 -27.81 27.46
C ARG A 2 -0.90 -27.20 26.19
N VAL A 3 -2.13 -26.71 26.31
CA VAL A 3 -2.81 -25.96 25.25
C VAL A 3 -2.44 -24.50 25.45
N PHE A 4 -1.56 -23.96 24.61
CA PHE A 4 -1.32 -22.52 24.53
C PHE A 4 -2.40 -21.89 23.65
N LYS A 5 -3.37 -21.22 24.27
CA LYS A 5 -4.36 -20.39 23.58
C LYS A 5 -3.79 -18.99 23.29
N SER A 6 -3.75 -18.66 22.01
CA SER A 6 -4.32 -17.47 21.38
C SER A 6 -3.99 -16.07 21.95
N GLY A 7 -3.12 -15.36 21.22
CA GLY A 7 -3.35 -13.97 20.76
C GLY A 7 -3.58 -12.90 21.82
N THR A 8 -2.50 -12.29 22.31
CA THR A 8 -2.56 -10.98 22.97
C THR A 8 -2.94 -9.91 21.95
N VAL A 9 -4.09 -9.28 22.14
CA VAL A 9 -4.44 -8.03 21.46
C VAL A 9 -3.49 -6.96 22.01
N VAL A 10 -2.39 -6.69 21.32
CA VAL A 10 -1.46 -5.62 21.70
C VAL A 10 -2.15 -4.29 21.37
N ASP A 11 -2.44 -3.50 22.40
CA ASP A 11 -2.96 -2.14 22.28
C ASP A 11 -1.96 -1.26 21.52
N GLU A 12 -2.43 -0.63 20.44
CA GLU A 12 -1.63 0.21 19.56
C GLU A 12 -1.14 1.47 20.27
N ALA A 13 -1.92 2.00 21.21
CA ALA A 13 -1.53 3.16 22.02
C ALA A 13 -0.39 2.81 22.99
N GLU A 14 -0.48 1.65 23.65
CA GLU A 14 0.59 1.15 24.52
C GLU A 14 1.86 0.84 23.73
N LEU A 15 1.72 0.22 22.55
CA LEU A 15 2.86 -0.06 21.68
C LEU A 15 3.55 1.23 21.24
N PHE A 16 2.78 2.27 20.92
CA PHE A 16 3.33 3.59 20.59
C PHE A 16 4.05 4.21 21.78
N SER A 17 3.43 4.25 22.97
CA SER A 17 4.02 4.78 24.21
C SER A 17 5.36 4.13 24.54
N ARG A 18 5.48 2.81 24.36
CA ARG A 18 6.75 2.09 24.54
C ARG A 18 7.82 2.51 23.54
N ILE A 19 7.44 2.70 22.27
CA ILE A 19 8.36 3.21 21.23
C ILE A 19 8.84 4.63 21.57
N GLN A 20 7.97 5.51 22.05
CA GLN A 20 8.37 6.86 22.49
C GLN A 20 9.43 6.83 23.61
N LYS A 21 9.34 5.82 24.49
CA LYS A 21 10.30 5.59 25.58
C LYS A 21 11.59 4.87 25.14
N GLY A 22 11.73 4.52 23.87
CA GLY A 22 12.93 3.85 23.34
C GLY A 22 12.93 2.33 23.49
N ASP A 23 11.77 1.69 23.59
CA ASP A 23 11.67 0.23 23.60
C ASP A 23 11.78 -0.37 22.19
N GLU A 24 12.96 -0.90 21.87
CA GLU A 24 13.23 -1.53 20.56
C GLU A 24 12.40 -2.80 20.33
N LYS A 25 12.01 -3.54 21.37
CA LYS A 25 11.16 -4.73 21.23
C LYS A 25 9.75 -4.35 20.78
N ALA A 26 9.28 -3.17 21.18
CA ALA A 26 8.02 -2.64 20.68
C ALA A 26 8.10 -2.33 19.17
N LEU A 27 9.23 -1.80 18.70
CA LEU A 27 9.47 -1.58 17.27
C LEU A 27 9.55 -2.90 16.49
N GLU A 28 10.16 -3.96 17.06
CA GLU A 28 10.20 -5.29 16.44
C GLU A 28 8.78 -5.87 16.27
N VAL A 29 7.90 -5.69 17.26
CA VAL A 29 6.50 -6.09 17.15
C VAL A 29 5.79 -5.34 16.01
N VAL A 30 6.07 -4.04 15.85
CA VAL A 30 5.56 -3.23 14.72
C VAL A 30 6.09 -3.78 13.38
N TYR A 31 7.38 -4.08 13.31
CA TYR A 31 8.00 -4.68 12.13
C TYR A 31 7.25 -5.93 11.69
N GLN A 32 7.14 -6.92 12.58
CA GLN A 32 6.48 -8.20 12.29
C GLN A 32 4.99 -8.02 11.95
N LYS A 33 4.28 -7.13 12.66
CA LYS A 33 2.84 -6.90 12.47
C LYS A 33 2.50 -6.31 11.10
N TYR A 34 3.30 -5.38 10.60
CA TYR A 34 3.01 -4.67 9.35
C TYR A 34 3.87 -5.11 8.16
N TYR A 35 4.83 -6.02 8.35
CA TYR A 35 5.73 -6.51 7.29
C TYR A 35 4.99 -6.86 5.99
N ARG A 36 3.99 -7.75 6.07
CA ARG A 36 3.22 -8.18 4.89
C ARG A 36 2.52 -7.03 4.16
N MET A 37 2.04 -6.03 4.89
CA MET A 37 1.38 -4.85 4.31
C MET A 37 2.39 -3.99 3.54
N MET A 38 3.57 -3.76 4.12
CA MET A 38 4.63 -2.95 3.51
C MET A 38 5.30 -3.67 2.34
N THR A 39 5.50 -4.99 2.44
CA THR A 39 5.96 -5.82 1.32
C THR A 39 4.99 -5.72 0.15
N LYS A 40 3.69 -5.85 0.41
CA LYS A 40 2.68 -5.72 -0.63
C LYS A 40 2.73 -4.35 -1.31
N LEU A 41 2.87 -3.26 -0.56
CA LEU A 41 3.01 -1.90 -1.11
C LEU A 41 4.11 -1.85 -2.17
N VAL A 42 5.31 -2.33 -1.86
CA VAL A 42 6.45 -2.19 -2.78
C VAL A 42 6.35 -3.16 -3.95
N VAL A 43 6.01 -4.42 -3.69
CA VAL A 43 5.90 -5.46 -4.74
C VAL A 43 4.81 -5.14 -5.76
N THR A 44 3.65 -4.63 -5.33
CA THR A 44 2.59 -4.23 -6.28
C THR A 44 2.90 -2.93 -7.03
N ASN A 45 4.00 -2.25 -6.71
CA ASN A 45 4.43 -1.01 -7.32
C ASN A 45 5.84 -1.15 -7.94
N SER A 46 6.09 -2.25 -8.65
CA SER A 46 7.31 -2.50 -9.44
C SER A 46 8.59 -2.68 -8.62
N GLY A 47 8.49 -3.20 -7.40
CA GLY A 47 9.63 -3.52 -6.56
C GLY A 47 9.76 -5.00 -6.27
N THR A 48 10.91 -5.39 -5.72
CA THR A 48 11.17 -6.76 -5.23
C THR A 48 10.85 -6.88 -3.74
N GLU A 49 10.77 -8.12 -3.22
CA GLU A 49 10.63 -8.33 -1.78
C GLU A 49 11.84 -7.82 -0.98
N ASP A 50 13.05 -7.90 -1.54
CA ASP A 50 14.26 -7.39 -0.89
C ASP A 50 14.24 -5.86 -0.82
N GLU A 51 13.86 -5.19 -1.90
CA GLU A 51 13.65 -3.74 -1.90
C GLU A 51 12.56 -3.33 -0.93
N ALA A 52 11.51 -4.14 -0.81
CA ALA A 52 10.47 -3.89 0.16
C ALA A 52 10.95 -4.00 1.61
N ARG A 53 11.84 -4.95 1.89
CA ARG A 53 12.48 -5.10 3.20
C ARG A 53 13.31 -3.87 3.53
N ASP A 54 14.13 -3.42 2.58
CA ASP A 54 15.03 -2.27 2.76
C ASP A 54 14.23 -0.98 2.98
N VAL A 55 13.27 -0.69 2.09
CA VAL A 55 12.41 0.49 2.20
C VAL A 55 11.60 0.48 3.50
N TYR A 56 11.13 -0.69 3.94
CA TYR A 56 10.40 -0.79 5.19
C TYR A 56 11.29 -0.55 6.42
N GLN A 57 12.53 -1.06 6.42
CA GLN A 57 13.49 -0.77 7.48
C GLN A 57 13.76 0.74 7.57
N ASP A 58 14.01 1.40 6.43
CA ASP A 58 14.19 2.86 6.40
C ASP A 58 12.95 3.60 6.91
N ALA A 59 11.76 3.14 6.54
CA ALA A 59 10.51 3.72 7.02
C ALA A 59 10.37 3.60 8.55
N LEU A 60 10.78 2.48 9.14
CA LEU A 60 10.79 2.29 10.58
C LEU A 60 11.81 3.15 11.30
N VAL A 61 12.99 3.39 10.70
CA VAL A 61 13.99 4.32 11.25
C VAL A 61 13.42 5.74 11.31
N VAL A 62 12.79 6.20 10.22
CA VAL A 62 12.14 7.52 10.19
C VAL A 62 11.00 7.59 11.22
N PHE A 63 10.18 6.54 11.30
CA PHE A 63 9.11 6.46 12.29
C PHE A 63 9.64 6.52 13.72
N TRP A 64 10.69 5.76 14.05
CA TRP A 64 11.34 5.75 15.36
C TRP A 64 11.84 7.15 15.76
N GLN A 65 12.55 7.83 14.86
CA GLN A 65 13.05 9.19 15.12
C GLN A 65 11.91 10.17 15.38
N LYS A 66 10.82 10.08 14.61
CA LYS A 66 9.63 10.94 14.78
C LYS A 66 8.89 10.62 16.07
N ALA A 67 8.61 9.35 16.34
CA ALA A 67 7.91 8.89 17.52
C ALA A 67 8.59 9.35 18.82
N ARG A 68 9.93 9.37 18.84
CA ARG A 68 10.74 9.79 19.99
C ARG A 68 10.96 11.31 20.09
N SER A 69 10.46 12.09 19.14
CA SER A 69 10.51 13.55 19.20
C SER A 69 9.49 14.07 20.23
N SER A 70 9.89 15.02 21.08
CA SER A 70 9.07 15.54 22.18
C SER A 70 7.72 16.15 21.76
N ASN A 71 7.59 16.55 20.50
CA ASN A 71 6.42 17.26 19.98
C ASN A 71 5.60 16.45 18.97
N PHE A 72 5.92 15.16 18.78
CA PHE A 72 5.23 14.35 17.81
C PHE A 72 3.96 13.73 18.40
N VAL A 73 2.83 14.04 17.77
CA VAL A 73 1.52 13.44 18.07
C VAL A 73 1.10 12.58 16.89
N LEU A 74 0.88 11.30 17.15
CA LEU A 74 0.34 10.39 16.14
C LEU A 74 -1.18 10.57 16.06
N THR A 75 -1.66 11.16 14.97
CA THR A 75 -3.09 11.47 14.76
C THR A 75 -3.82 10.43 13.92
N SER A 76 -3.09 9.46 13.37
CA SER A 76 -3.61 8.36 12.56
C SER A 76 -3.22 7.01 13.16
N LYS A 77 -3.68 5.90 12.58
CA LYS A 77 -3.13 4.58 12.95
C LYS A 77 -1.64 4.55 12.64
N MET A 78 -0.88 3.85 13.47
CA MET A 78 0.55 3.64 13.31
C MET A 78 0.86 3.00 11.94
N SER A 79 0.04 2.03 11.51
CA SER A 79 0.14 1.42 10.19
C SER A 79 0.03 2.45 9.06
N THR A 80 -0.93 3.37 9.16
CA THR A 80 -1.17 4.41 8.13
C THR A 80 -0.02 5.40 8.07
N TYR A 81 0.52 5.80 9.22
CA TYR A 81 1.67 6.72 9.26
C TYR A 81 2.92 6.06 8.66
N ILE A 82 3.22 4.81 9.04
CA ILE A 82 4.35 4.04 8.51
C ILE A 82 4.18 3.76 7.01
N TYR A 83 2.96 3.42 6.57
CA TYR A 83 2.64 3.24 5.15
C TYR A 83 2.97 4.50 4.36
N SER A 84 2.60 5.68 4.86
CA SER A 84 2.88 6.95 4.17
C SER A 84 4.38 7.22 4.01
N ILE A 85 5.19 6.85 5.00
CA ILE A 85 6.65 6.95 4.92
C ILE A 85 7.19 5.97 3.88
N CYS A 86 6.78 4.71 3.96
CA CYS A 86 7.18 3.64 3.04
C CYS A 86 6.83 4.01 1.58
N GLN A 87 5.62 4.49 1.34
CA GLN A 87 5.17 4.95 0.01
C GLN A 87 6.02 6.11 -0.52
N ASN A 88 6.35 7.10 0.33
CA ASN A 88 7.17 8.24 -0.08
C ASN A 88 8.62 7.83 -0.38
N LEU A 89 9.21 6.93 0.43
CA LEU A 89 10.55 6.40 0.19
C LEU A 89 10.59 5.59 -1.11
N TRP A 90 9.59 4.73 -1.33
CA TRP A 90 9.51 3.94 -2.55
C TRP A 90 9.34 4.81 -3.80
N ARG A 91 8.51 5.86 -3.75
CA ARG A 91 8.38 6.82 -4.87
C ARG A 91 9.72 7.47 -5.22
N LYS A 92 10.50 7.87 -4.21
CA LYS A 92 11.84 8.44 -4.45
C LYS A 92 12.79 7.42 -5.08
N GLU A 93 12.69 6.15 -4.67
CA GLU A 93 13.50 5.08 -5.23
C GLU A 93 13.13 4.78 -6.69
N LEU A 94 11.84 4.77 -7.03
CA LEU A 94 11.37 4.68 -8.42
C LEU A 94 11.87 5.85 -9.27
N ASP A 95 11.80 7.08 -8.74
CA ASP A 95 12.34 8.27 -9.43
C ASP A 95 13.85 8.15 -9.66
N ARG A 96 14.60 7.63 -8.67
CA ARG A 96 16.03 7.37 -8.77
C ARG A 96 16.34 6.33 -9.84
N LYS A 97 15.65 5.20 -9.83
CA LYS A 97 15.78 4.13 -10.83
C LYS A 97 15.46 4.62 -12.24
N LYS A 98 14.44 5.45 -12.39
CA LYS A 98 14.09 6.06 -13.67
C LYS A 98 15.19 6.99 -14.18
N ARG A 99 15.81 7.79 -13.31
CA ARG A 99 16.94 8.65 -13.68
C ARG A 99 18.14 7.83 -14.12
N LEU A 100 18.51 6.80 -13.35
CA LEU A 100 19.61 5.90 -13.71
C LEU A 100 19.35 5.18 -15.04
N SER A 101 18.13 4.66 -15.23
CA SER A 101 17.75 4.05 -16.51
C SER A 101 17.80 5.04 -17.66
N ASN A 102 17.46 6.31 -17.44
CA ASN A 102 17.58 7.35 -18.46
C ASN A 102 19.05 7.74 -18.73
N GLU A 103 19.89 7.81 -17.70
CA GLU A 103 21.34 8.05 -17.85
C GLU A 103 22.03 6.91 -18.59
N GLU A 104 21.61 5.65 -18.36
CA GLU A 104 22.06 4.47 -19.10
C GLU A 104 21.52 4.46 -20.55
N ARG A 105 20.31 5.01 -20.78
CA ARG A 105 19.70 5.14 -22.11
C ARG A 105 20.26 6.29 -22.94
N ASP A 106 20.74 7.38 -22.34
CA ASP A 106 21.44 8.44 -23.08
C ASP A 106 22.78 7.96 -23.67
N ALA A 107 23.29 6.80 -23.23
CA ALA A 107 24.43 6.11 -23.84
C ALA A 107 24.05 5.10 -24.94
N ALA A 108 22.76 4.82 -25.16
CA ALA A 108 22.26 3.89 -26.16
C ALA A 108 21.05 4.48 -26.90
N GLU A 109 21.31 5.05 -28.08
CA GLU A 109 20.30 5.69 -28.94
C GLU A 109 18.99 4.90 -29.09
N THR A 110 17.88 5.63 -28.88
CA THR A 110 16.53 5.49 -29.43
C THR A 110 15.92 4.09 -29.51
N ILE A 111 14.99 3.78 -28.60
CA ILE A 111 13.82 2.94 -28.91
C ILE A 111 12.57 3.57 -28.26
N ASP A 112 11.57 3.74 -29.10
CA ASP A 112 10.19 4.15 -28.82
C ASP A 112 9.61 3.45 -27.58
N MET A 113 9.08 4.24 -26.64
CA MET A 113 8.58 3.73 -25.36
C MET A 113 7.16 3.20 -25.53
N GLU A 114 7.03 1.95 -25.94
CA GLU A 114 5.79 1.19 -25.71
C GLU A 114 5.55 1.05 -24.20
N LYS A 115 4.42 1.59 -23.71
CA LYS A 115 3.94 1.28 -22.36
C LYS A 115 3.76 -0.24 -22.25
N PRO A 116 4.24 -0.89 -21.17
CA PRO A 116 4.12 -2.33 -21.01
C PRO A 116 2.65 -2.74 -21.12
N GLU A 117 2.40 -3.78 -21.91
CA GLU A 117 1.08 -4.26 -22.34
C GLU A 117 0.09 -4.44 -21.16
N ARG A 118 0.63 -4.76 -19.98
CA ARG A 118 -0.09 -4.90 -18.70
C ARG A 118 -0.71 -3.62 -18.17
N GLU A 119 -0.02 -2.48 -18.28
CA GLU A 119 -0.57 -1.20 -17.82
C GLU A 119 -1.76 -0.78 -18.70
N LYS A 120 -1.71 -1.12 -20.00
CA LYS A 120 -2.85 -0.91 -20.91
C LYS A 120 -4.03 -1.80 -20.54
N ILE A 121 -3.78 -3.08 -20.23
CA ILE A 121 -4.79 -4.05 -19.79
C ILE A 121 -5.51 -3.56 -18.51
N ILE A 122 -4.75 -3.19 -17.48
CA ILE A 122 -5.32 -2.72 -16.22
C ILE A 122 -6.10 -1.40 -16.42
N ALA A 123 -5.57 -0.47 -17.21
CA ALA A 123 -6.26 0.78 -17.53
C ALA A 123 -7.60 0.53 -18.26
N GLN A 124 -7.64 -0.39 -19.21
CA GLN A 124 -8.84 -0.77 -19.95
C GLN A 124 -9.90 -1.43 -19.04
N CYS A 125 -9.48 -2.32 -18.13
CA CYS A 125 -10.41 -2.90 -17.13
C CYS A 125 -10.98 -1.82 -16.19
N LEU A 126 -10.17 -0.85 -15.77
CA LEU A 126 -10.58 0.23 -14.89
C LEU A 126 -11.52 1.24 -15.56
N GLU A 127 -11.39 1.47 -16.87
CA GLU A 127 -12.35 2.27 -17.64
C GLU A 127 -13.73 1.58 -17.72
N GLN A 128 -13.76 0.27 -17.97
CA GLN A 128 -15.01 -0.51 -18.09
C GLN A 128 -15.80 -0.64 -16.77
N LEU A 129 -15.14 -0.43 -15.64
CA LEU A 129 -15.78 -0.44 -14.32
C LEU A 129 -16.71 0.77 -14.09
N GLY A 130 -16.46 1.88 -14.79
CA GLY A 130 -17.12 3.15 -14.56
C GLY A 130 -16.51 3.95 -13.41
N GLU A 131 -16.61 5.27 -13.49
CA GLU A 131 -15.84 6.21 -12.66
C GLU A 131 -16.02 6.00 -11.16
N THR A 132 -17.27 5.77 -10.70
CA THR A 132 -17.57 5.54 -9.29
C THR A 132 -16.91 4.27 -8.76
N CYS A 133 -16.90 3.17 -9.53
CA CYS A 133 -16.28 1.93 -9.09
C CYS A 133 -14.76 2.05 -9.04
N ARG A 134 -14.16 2.71 -10.03
CA ARG A 134 -12.73 3.03 -10.03
C ARG A 134 -12.36 3.83 -8.77
N LYS A 135 -13.08 4.91 -8.48
CA LYS A 135 -12.83 5.76 -7.30
C LYS A 135 -12.99 4.99 -5.99
N VAL A 136 -14.04 4.18 -5.84
CA VAL A 136 -14.25 3.37 -4.61
C VAL A 136 -13.10 2.38 -4.39
N LEU A 137 -12.69 1.66 -5.43
CA LEU A 137 -11.60 0.69 -5.33
C LEU A 137 -10.26 1.39 -5.11
N MET A 138 -10.02 2.52 -5.78
CA MET A 138 -8.83 3.35 -5.60
C MET A 138 -8.72 3.86 -4.16
N TYR A 139 -9.77 4.51 -3.66
CA TYR A 139 -9.80 5.07 -2.31
C TYR A 139 -9.65 3.98 -1.24
N TYR A 140 -10.21 2.80 -1.46
CA TYR A 140 -10.12 1.72 -0.49
C TYR A 140 -8.78 0.98 -0.52
N TYR A 141 -8.30 0.58 -1.70
CA TYR A 141 -7.13 -0.29 -1.82
C TYR A 141 -5.81 0.47 -1.92
N PHE A 142 -5.83 1.71 -2.41
CA PHE A 142 -4.63 2.51 -2.66
C PHE A 142 -4.52 3.73 -1.74
N GLU A 143 -5.65 4.35 -1.36
CA GLU A 143 -5.66 5.46 -0.37
C GLU A 143 -6.04 5.01 1.04
N GLU A 144 -6.30 3.72 1.27
CA GLU A 144 -6.68 3.09 2.55
C GLU A 144 -7.79 3.79 3.34
N MET A 145 -8.67 4.52 2.65
CA MET A 145 -9.77 5.24 3.28
C MET A 145 -10.77 4.27 3.93
N SER A 146 -11.26 4.63 5.11
CA SER A 146 -12.37 3.92 5.76
C SER A 146 -13.65 4.03 4.93
N MET A 147 -14.58 3.09 5.12
CA MET A 147 -15.86 3.11 4.40
C MET A 147 -16.70 4.35 4.69
N GLN A 148 -16.52 4.96 5.87
CA GLN A 148 -17.13 6.24 6.21
C GLN A 148 -16.53 7.37 5.38
N GLU A 149 -15.20 7.50 5.35
CA GLU A 149 -14.53 8.54 4.55
C GLU A 149 -14.81 8.39 3.05
N ILE A 150 -14.93 7.15 2.54
CA ILE A 150 -15.32 6.91 1.15
C ILE A 150 -16.78 7.31 0.90
N ALA A 151 -17.68 7.02 1.84
CA ALA A 151 -19.08 7.44 1.75
C ALA A 151 -19.19 8.96 1.66
N ASP A 152 -18.47 9.66 2.55
CA ASP A 152 -18.49 11.13 2.61
C ASP A 152 -17.86 11.74 1.35
N LYS A 153 -16.71 11.23 0.90
CA LYS A 153 -15.99 11.74 -0.28
C LYS A 153 -16.73 11.51 -1.61
N LEU A 154 -17.57 10.47 -1.68
CA LEU A 154 -18.34 10.13 -2.89
C LEU A 154 -19.83 10.46 -2.79
N GLY A 155 -20.28 11.06 -1.68
CA GLY A 155 -21.67 11.44 -1.47
C GLY A 155 -22.62 10.24 -1.37
N PHE A 156 -22.18 9.11 -0.82
CA PHE A 156 -23.07 7.98 -0.54
C PHE A 156 -23.92 8.24 0.69
N ALA A 157 -25.16 7.73 0.67
CA ALA A 157 -26.13 7.94 1.74
C ALA A 157 -25.67 7.44 3.12
N ASN A 158 -24.83 6.40 3.16
CA ASN A 158 -24.27 5.86 4.39
C ASN A 158 -23.06 4.94 4.10
N THR A 159 -22.36 4.59 5.18
CA THR A 159 -21.22 3.65 5.17
C THR A 159 -21.57 2.29 4.57
N ASP A 160 -22.78 1.77 4.78
CA ASP A 160 -23.16 0.46 4.24
C ASP A 160 -23.33 0.49 2.72
N THR A 161 -23.81 1.61 2.18
CA THR A 161 -23.84 1.86 0.73
C THR A 161 -22.42 1.83 0.15
N ALA A 162 -21.43 2.41 0.83
CA ALA A 162 -20.03 2.34 0.41
C ALA A 162 -19.49 0.89 0.41
N LYS A 163 -19.78 0.12 1.46
CA LYS A 163 -19.39 -1.31 1.56
C LYS A 163 -20.00 -2.14 0.43
N THR A 164 -21.31 -2.02 0.21
CA THR A 164 -22.03 -2.73 -0.84
C THR A 164 -21.51 -2.32 -2.21
N LYS A 165 -21.26 -1.03 -2.43
CA LYS A 165 -20.70 -0.53 -3.69
C LYS A 165 -19.31 -1.11 -3.94
N LYS A 166 -18.41 -1.05 -2.95
CA LYS A 166 -17.06 -1.65 -3.03
C LYS A 166 -17.13 -3.14 -3.38
N TYR A 167 -18.01 -3.90 -2.71
CA TYR A 167 -18.18 -5.33 -2.99
C TYR A 167 -18.60 -5.58 -4.45
N LYS A 168 -19.64 -4.89 -4.93
CA LYS A 168 -20.13 -5.02 -6.31
C LYS A 168 -19.08 -4.58 -7.34
N CYS A 169 -18.34 -3.51 -7.07
CA CYS A 169 -17.27 -3.04 -7.95
C CYS A 169 -16.12 -4.05 -8.03
N LYS A 170 -15.78 -4.71 -6.91
CA LYS A 170 -14.80 -5.79 -6.89
C LYS A 170 -15.28 -7.00 -7.70
N GLN A 171 -16.52 -7.44 -7.51
CA GLN A 171 -17.07 -8.57 -8.29
C GLN A 171 -17.05 -8.28 -9.78
N LYS A 172 -17.47 -7.08 -10.19
CA LYS A 172 -17.42 -6.65 -11.59
C LYS A 172 -15.99 -6.63 -12.13
N LEU A 173 -15.01 -6.21 -11.32
CA LEU A 173 -13.59 -6.27 -11.70
C LEU A 173 -13.13 -7.71 -11.88
N ASP A 174 -13.47 -8.59 -10.94
CA ASP A 174 -13.12 -10.01 -10.99
C ASP A 174 -13.74 -10.70 -12.23
N GLU A 175 -14.96 -10.34 -12.61
CA GLU A 175 -15.64 -10.83 -13.82
C GLU A 175 -14.97 -10.31 -15.11
N LEU A 176 -14.67 -9.01 -15.19
CA LEU A 176 -14.00 -8.39 -16.33
C LEU A 176 -12.62 -9.00 -16.57
N VAL A 177 -11.85 -9.18 -15.49
CA VAL A 177 -10.52 -9.79 -15.55
C VAL A 177 -10.63 -11.23 -16.06
N LYS A 178 -11.54 -12.04 -15.52
CA LYS A 178 -11.72 -13.45 -15.95
C LYS A 178 -12.26 -13.60 -17.37
N ALA A 179 -13.04 -12.63 -17.86
CA ALA A 179 -13.61 -12.68 -19.19
C ALA A 179 -12.61 -12.29 -20.28
N GLN A 180 -11.64 -11.43 -19.95
CA GLN A 180 -10.72 -10.85 -20.92
C GLN A 180 -9.28 -11.37 -20.78
N TYR A 181 -8.92 -11.95 -19.63
CA TYR A 181 -7.54 -12.31 -19.30
C TYR A 181 -7.46 -13.62 -18.48
N SER A 182 -6.38 -14.35 -18.68
CA SER A 182 -6.00 -15.57 -17.95
C SER A 182 -4.92 -15.27 -16.90
N GLU A 183 -4.69 -16.20 -15.96
CA GLU A 183 -3.61 -16.05 -14.97
C GLU A 183 -2.22 -15.81 -15.61
N ARG A 184 -2.00 -16.27 -16.85
CA ARG A 184 -0.73 -16.08 -17.57
C ARG A 184 -0.49 -14.64 -17.99
N ASP A 185 -1.56 -13.90 -18.33
CA ASP A 185 -1.50 -12.51 -18.78
C ASP A 185 -1.04 -11.54 -17.66
N PHE A 186 -0.99 -12.03 -16.42
CA PHE A 186 -0.54 -11.30 -15.23
C PHE A 186 0.77 -11.83 -14.62
N LEU A 187 1.41 -12.88 -15.17
CA LEU A 187 2.60 -13.52 -14.57
C LEU A 187 3.94 -13.36 -15.33
N ASP A 188 3.93 -12.96 -16.60
CA ASP A 188 5.08 -12.39 -17.34
C ASP A 188 5.62 -11.03 -16.85
#